data_AF-A0A8J6PE18-F1
#
_entry.id   AF-A0A8J6PE18-F1
#
_cell.length_a   1.000
_cell.length_b   1.000
_cell.length_c   1.000
_cell.angle_alpha   90.00
_cell.angle_beta   90.00
_cell.angle_gamma   90.00
#
_symmetry.space_group_name_H-M   'P 1'
#
loop_
_entity.id
_entity.type
_entity.pdbx_description
1 polymer ?
#
loop_
_entity_poly.entity_id
_entity_poly.type
_entity_poly.pdbx_seq_one_letter_code
_entity_poly.pdbx_strand_id
1 'polypeptide(L)'
;HVIHFYRWWNPAVEDKAKDRAFRIGQSRNVQVRKFICTGTLEEKIDAMIERKKALASAVVGTGEDWITDLSTEQLRELFALDPTAVS
;
A
#
# COMPACT_ATOMS: atom_id res chain seq x y z
N HIS A 1 -0.19 12.14 18.61
CA HIS A 1 -0.90 10.88 18.32
C HIS A 1 -1.84 11.13 17.14
N VAL A 2 -2.05 10.14 16.28
CA VAL A 2 -3.00 10.17 15.15
C VAL A 2 -3.86 8.92 15.21
N ILE A 3 -5.16 9.07 14.98
CA ILE A 3 -6.12 7.98 14.98
C ILE A 3 -6.87 8.00 13.65
N HIS A 4 -6.82 6.89 12.93
CA HIS A 4 -7.70 6.64 11.78
C HIS A 4 -8.87 5.78 12.26
N PHE A 5 -10.07 6.36 12.22
CA PHE A 5 -11.31 5.70 12.66
C PHE A 5 -11.90 4.77 11.60
N TYR A 6 -11.62 5.04 10.32
CA TYR A 6 -12.11 4.26 9.20
C TYR A 6 -10.94 3.95 8.27
N ARG A 7 -10.98 2.77 7.65
CA ARG A 7 -9.95 2.40 6.67
C ARG A 7 -10.29 2.97 5.30
N TRP A 8 -9.46 3.90 4.82
CA TRP A 8 -9.68 4.49 3.51
C TRP A 8 -8.97 3.66 2.44
N TRP A 9 -9.65 3.39 1.32
CA TRP A 9 -9.12 2.56 0.24
C TRP A 9 -7.90 3.19 -0.45
N ASN A 10 -7.79 4.52 -0.43
CA ASN A 10 -6.64 5.26 -0.93
C ASN A 10 -5.67 5.62 0.21
N PRO A 11 -4.54 4.90 0.37
CA PRO A 11 -3.60 5.12 1.47
C PRO A 11 -2.99 6.53 1.49
N ALA A 12 -2.89 7.21 0.34
CA ALA A 12 -2.33 8.56 0.27
C ALA A 12 -3.16 9.58 1.08
N VAL A 13 -4.46 9.34 1.26
CA VAL A 13 -5.32 10.19 2.08
C VAL A 13 -4.97 10.04 3.56
N GLU A 14 -4.70 8.81 4.01
CA GLU A 14 -4.23 8.54 5.37
C GLU A 14 -2.84 9.13 5.61
N ASP A 15 -1.93 9.01 4.64
CA ASP A 15 -0.59 9.59 4.69
C ASP A 15 -0.65 11.10 4.87
N LYS A 16 -1.47 11.79 4.07
CA LYS A 16 -1.67 13.25 4.18
C LYS A 16 -2.23 13.67 5.54
N ALA A 17 -3.04 12.82 6.17
CA ALA A 17 -3.54 13.06 7.52
C ALA A 17 -2.43 12.85 8.58
N LYS A 18 -1.56 11.85 8.42
CA LYS A 18 -0.38 11.64 9.27
C LYS A 18 0.60 12.80 9.16
N ASP A 19 0.86 13.31 7.96
CA ASP A 19 1.83 14.39 7.71
C ASP A 19 1.56 15.65 8.55
N ARG A 20 0.29 15.92 8.90
CA ARG A 20 -0.05 17.02 9.81
C ARG A 20 0.55 16.86 11.20
N ALA A 21 0.69 15.63 11.68
CA ALA A 21 1.28 15.32 12.98
C ALA A 21 2.80 15.16 12.93
N PHE A 22 3.37 14.72 11.79
CA PHE A 22 4.82 14.57 11.58
C PHE A 22 5.50 15.82 11.00
N ARG A 23 4.95 17.01 11.26
CA ARG A 23 5.43 18.26 10.65
C ARG A 23 6.87 18.59 11.08
N ILE A 24 7.63 19.23 10.19
CA ILE A 24 9.00 19.72 10.46
C ILE A 24 9.01 20.59 11.73
N GLY A 25 9.98 20.35 12.62
CA GLY A 25 10.13 21.06 13.90
C GLY A 25 9.40 20.41 15.08
N GLN A 26 8.66 19.33 14.84
CA GLN A 26 8.04 18.52 15.86
C GLN A 26 9.09 17.57 16.49
N SER A 27 9.13 17.47 17.83
CA SER A 27 10.19 16.75 18.58
C SER A 27 9.71 15.59 19.45
N ARG A 28 8.40 15.27 19.42
CA ARG A 28 7.78 14.23 20.27
C ARG A 28 7.45 12.99 19.45
N ASN A 29 7.49 11.81 20.06
CA ASN A 29 7.06 10.61 19.37
C ASN A 29 5.57 10.68 18.98
N VAL A 30 5.26 10.39 17.71
CA VAL A 30 3.90 10.35 17.19
C VAL A 30 3.47 8.89 17.03
N GLN A 31 2.51 8.44 17.84
CA GLN A 31 1.86 7.14 17.65
C GLN A 31 0.71 7.29 16.65
N VAL A 32 0.68 6.41 15.64
CA VAL A 32 -0.44 6.27 14.71
C VAL A 32 -1.18 4.98 15.01
N ARG A 33 -2.49 5.07 15.21
CA ARG A 33 -3.36 3.91 15.44
C ARG A 33 -4.42 3.85 14.35
N LYS A 34 -4.66 2.63 13.84
CA LYS A 34 -5.68 2.34 12.84
C LYS A 34 -6.65 1.35 13.45
N PHE A 35 -7.93 1.70 13.47
CA PHE A 35 -8.99 0.77 13.84
C PHE A 35 -9.49 0.07 12.57
N ILE A 36 -9.68 -1.24 12.66
CA ILE A 36 -10.21 -2.07 11.57
C ILE A 36 -11.25 -2.99 12.19
N CYS A 37 -12.45 -2.99 11.62
CA CYS A 37 -13.52 -3.88 12.03
C CYS A 37 -13.35 -5.26 11.36
N THR A 38 -13.05 -6.27 12.15
CA THR A 38 -12.88 -7.66 11.68
C THR A 38 -14.20 -8.22 11.10
N GLY A 39 -14.11 -9.05 10.07
CA GLY A 39 -15.29 -9.65 9.41
C GLY A 39 -16.11 -8.66 8.58
N THR A 40 -15.63 -7.43 8.39
CA THR A 40 -16.30 -6.40 7.58
C THR A 40 -15.52 -6.09 6.31
N LEU A 41 -16.08 -5.20 5.48
CA LEU A 41 -15.39 -4.68 4.30
C LEU A 41 -14.04 -4.03 4.65
N GLU A 42 -13.88 -3.46 5.84
CA GLU A 42 -12.63 -2.79 6.26
C GLU A 42 -11.44 -3.75 6.27
N GLU A 43 -11.64 -5.00 6.66
CA GLU A 43 -10.61 -6.05 6.68
C GLU A 43 -10.18 -6.43 5.25
N LYS A 44 -11.13 -6.51 4.30
CA LYS A 44 -10.83 -6.76 2.89
C LYS A 44 -10.04 -5.61 2.25
N ILE A 45 -10.42 -4.37 2.58
CA ILE A 45 -9.70 -3.17 2.12
C ILE A 45 -8.29 -3.14 2.68
N ASP A 46 -8.10 -3.45 3.97
CA ASP A 46 -6.77 -3.54 4.58
C ASP A 46 -5.89 -4.57 3.87
N ALA A 47 -6.38 -5.79 3.69
CA ALA A 47 -5.66 -6.86 3.00
C ALA A 47 -5.28 -6.48 1.55
N MET A 48 -6.18 -5.83 0.81
CA MET A 48 -5.91 -5.35 -0.54
C MET A 48 -4.79 -4.30 -0.56
N ILE A 49 -4.85 -3.32 0.35
CA ILE A 49 -3.85 -2.25 0.44
C ILE A 49 -2.48 -2.85 0.77
N GLU A 50 -2.41 -3.78 1.71
CA GLU A 50 -1.14 -4.40 2.10
C GLU A 50 -0.58 -5.30 0.98
N ARG A 51 -1.42 -6.06 0.27
CA ARG A 51 -1.00 -6.80 -0.93
C ARG A 51 -0.44 -5.87 -2.01
N LYS A 52 -1.11 -4.76 -2.27
CA LYS A 52 -0.67 -3.77 -3.27
C LYS A 52 0.65 -3.11 -2.89
N LYS A 53 0.85 -2.78 -1.60
CA LYS A 53 2.12 -2.25 -1.09
C LYS A 53 3.24 -3.27 -1.18
N ALA A 54 2.98 -4.53 -0.81
CA ALA A 54 3.97 -5.60 -0.90
C ALA A 54 4.44 -5.80 -2.35
N LEU A 55 3.49 -5.81 -3.30
CA LEU A 55 3.82 -5.88 -4.73
C LEU A 55 4.65 -4.67 -5.18
N ALA A 56 4.23 -3.45 -4.83
CA ALA A 56 4.99 -2.24 -5.17
C ALA A 56 6.41 -2.25 -4.57
N SER A 57 6.56 -2.72 -3.33
CA SER A 57 7.87 -2.85 -2.68
C SER A 57 8.75 -3.91 -3.34
N ALA A 58 8.16 -5.01 -3.81
CA ALA A 58 8.88 -6.07 -4.54
C ALA A 58 9.41 -5.56 -5.89
N VAL A 59 8.63 -4.72 -6.58
CA VAL A 59 8.99 -4.12 -7.87
C VAL A 59 10.06 -3.02 -7.72
N VAL A 60 10.01 -2.24 -6.64
CA VAL A 60 10.90 -1.09 -6.41
C VAL A 60 12.22 -1.50 -5.73
N GLY A 61 12.25 -2.62 -5.00
CA GLY A 61 13.42 -3.08 -4.23
C GLY A 61 14.55 -3.71 -5.05
N THR A 62 14.33 -4.00 -6.32
CA THR A 62 15.24 -4.78 -7.17
C THR A 62 16.07 -3.94 -8.16
N GLY A 63 16.12 -2.61 -7.99
CA GLY A 63 16.71 -1.71 -9.00
C GLY A 63 15.91 -1.76 -10.31
N GLU A 64 16.33 -1.08 -11.36
CA GLU A 64 15.76 -1.33 -12.71
C GLU A 64 16.43 -2.55 -13.38
N ASP A 65 17.44 -3.14 -12.74
CA ASP A 65 18.28 -4.21 -13.29
C ASP A 65 17.51 -5.53 -13.46
N TRP A 66 16.65 -5.90 -12.50
CA TRP A 66 15.84 -7.12 -12.62
C TRP A 66 14.88 -7.09 -13.83
N ILE A 67 14.44 -5.90 -14.28
CA ILE A 67 13.61 -5.77 -15.48
C ILE A 67 14.40 -6.22 -16.72
N THR A 68 15.72 -6.00 -16.74
CA THR A 68 16.59 -6.44 -17.83
C THR A 68 16.91 -7.94 -17.79
N ASP A 69 16.77 -8.59 -16.62
CA ASP A 69 16.97 -10.03 -16.45
C ASP A 69 15.70 -10.87 -16.72
N LEU A 70 14.54 -10.23 -16.87
CA LEU A 70 13.30 -10.93 -17.20
C LEU A 70 13.24 -11.30 -18.68
N SER A 71 12.87 -12.54 -18.95
CA SER A 71 12.52 -12.97 -20.31
C SER A 71 11.25 -12.25 -20.80
N THR A 72 11.10 -12.13 -22.11
CA THR A 72 9.92 -11.52 -22.75
C THR A 72 8.59 -12.11 -22.25
N GLU A 73 8.57 -13.39 -21.91
CA GLU A 73 7.38 -14.07 -21.39
C GLU A 73 7.04 -13.60 -19.96
N GLN A 74 8.04 -13.46 -19.10
CA GLN A 74 7.85 -12.98 -17.73
C GLN A 74 7.42 -11.51 -17.68
N LEU A 75 7.95 -10.68 -18.59
CA LEU A 75 7.48 -9.31 -18.76
C LEU A 75 6.03 -9.27 -19.22
N ARG A 76 5.65 -10.15 -20.16
CA ARG A 76 4.27 -10.24 -20.66
C ARG A 76 3.31 -10.65 -19.55
N GLU A 77 3.69 -11.57 -18.69
CA GLU A 77 2.88 -12.01 -17.55
C GLU A 77 2.73 -10.91 -16.48
N LEU A 78 3.78 -10.12 -16.23
CA LEU A 78 3.75 -8.98 -15.30
C LEU A 78 2.78 -7.87 -15.76
N PHE A 79 2.69 -7.64 -17.08
CA PHE A 79 1.78 -6.64 -17.67
C PHE A 79 0.44 -7.22 -18.14
N ALA A 80 0.23 -8.53 -18.05
CA ALA A 80 -1.04 -9.14 -18.40
C ALA A 80 -2.08 -8.80 -17.34
N LEU A 81 -3.27 -8.40 -17.80
CA LEU A 81 -4.41 -8.16 -16.93
C LEU A 81 -4.86 -9.49 -16.33
N ASP A 82 -4.90 -9.58 -15.00
CA ASP A 82 -5.38 -10.77 -14.30
C ASP A 82 -6.82 -11.10 -14.76
N PRO A 83 -7.09 -12.32 -15.27
CA PRO A 83 -8.43 -12.71 -15.73
C PRO A 83 -9.50 -12.60 -14.65
N THR A 84 -9.11 -12.63 -13.38
CA THR A 84 -10.02 -12.48 -12.23
C THR A 84 -10.32 -11.02 -11.89
N ALA A 85 -9.59 -10.05 -12.46
CA ALA A 85 -9.86 -8.62 -12.31
C ALA A 85 -11.06 -8.14 -13.15
N VAL A 86 -11.53 -8.96 -14.10
CA VAL A 86 -12.75 -8.76 -14.88
C VAL A 86 -13.75 -9.87 -14.54
N SER A 87 -14.24 -9.87 -13.30
CA SER A 87 -15.45 -10.59 -12.89
C SER A 87 -16.18 -9.87 -11.77
#